data_AF-A0A951GSA3-F1
#
_entry.id   AF-A0A951GSA3-F1
#
_cell.length_a   1.000
_cell.length_b   1.000
_cell.length_c   1.000
_cell.angle_alpha   90.00
_cell.angle_beta   90.00
_cell.angle_gamma   90.00
#
_symmetry.space_group_name_H-M   'P 1'
#
loop_
_entity.id
_entity.type
_entity.pdbx_description
1 polymer ?
#
loop_
_entity_poly.entity_id
_entity_poly.type
_entity_poly.pdbx_seq_one_letter_code
_entity_poly.pdbx_strand_id
1 'polypeptide(L)'
;MEEADELERAAEWRMRKVDADPADAASRDAAALLARLAEDVRRLPGTAVFREYVAICNWLSESGEIVDFSDVANDYRARMGVDCAPPDGEAYLRALIDLARRTFGA
;
A
#
# COMPACT_ATOMS: atom_id res chain seq x y z
N MET A 1 10.22 6.62 4.74
CA MET A 1 9.96 6.03 3.42
C MET A 1 8.52 6.35 3.10
N GLU A 2 8.23 7.00 1.98
CA GLU A 2 6.88 7.48 1.69
C GLU A 2 6.02 6.32 1.17
N GLU A 3 4.77 6.16 1.65
CA GLU A 3 3.92 5.02 1.24
C GLU A 3 3.69 4.97 -0.28
N ALA A 4 3.65 6.14 -0.92
CA ALA A 4 3.59 6.23 -2.38
C ALA A 4 4.77 5.52 -3.05
N ASP A 5 5.98 5.61 -2.49
CA ASP A 5 7.17 4.94 -3.03
C ASP A 5 7.10 3.42 -2.88
N GLU A 6 6.43 2.91 -1.84
CA GLU A 6 6.19 1.48 -1.66
C GLU A 6 5.21 0.94 -2.72
N LEU A 7 4.17 1.71 -3.03
CA LEU A 7 3.23 1.37 -4.09
C LEU A 7 3.91 1.37 -5.46
N GLU A 8 4.77 2.35 -5.75
CA GLU A 8 5.55 2.38 -6.99
C GLU A 8 6.51 1.21 -7.10
N ARG A 9 7.27 0.90 -6.05
CA ARG A 9 8.15 -0.27 -6.05
C ARG A 9 7.39 -1.57 -6.27
N ALA A 10 6.19 -1.69 -5.70
CA ALA A 10 5.31 -2.83 -5.95
C ALA A 10 4.83 -2.87 -7.41
N ALA A 11 4.47 -1.72 -7.99
CA ALA A 11 4.07 -1.61 -9.39
C ALA A 11 5.23 -1.99 -10.34
N GLU A 12 6.43 -1.50 -10.08
CA GLU A 12 7.64 -1.86 -10.85
C GLU A 12 7.93 -3.36 -10.79
N TRP A 13 7.79 -3.97 -9.61
CA TRP A 13 7.97 -5.41 -9.47
C TRP A 13 6.93 -6.20 -10.29
N ARG A 14 5.69 -5.73 -10.35
CA ARG A 14 4.65 -6.32 -11.22
C ARG A 14 5.01 -6.16 -12.69
N MET A 15 5.51 -5.01 -13.10
CA MET A 15 5.94 -4.80 -14.49
C MET A 15 7.11 -5.71 -14.88
N ARG A 16 8.06 -5.98 -13.98
CA ARG A 16 9.12 -6.98 -14.24
C ARG A 16 8.56 -8.38 -14.51
N LYS A 17 7.41 -8.75 -13.92
CA LYS A 17 6.72 -10.00 -14.27
C LYS A 17 6.11 -9.96 -15.65
N VAL A 18 5.50 -8.84 -16.04
CA VAL A 18 4.96 -8.63 -17.40
C VAL A 18 6.08 -8.65 -18.44
N ASP A 19 7.26 -8.13 -18.13
CA ASP A 19 8.43 -8.21 -19.02
C ASP A 19 8.89 -9.66 -19.23
N ALA A 20 8.78 -10.50 -18.19
CA ALA A 20 9.10 -11.93 -18.26
C ALA A 20 7.98 -12.75 -18.94
N ASP A 21 6.72 -12.38 -18.74
CA ASP A 21 5.54 -12.96 -19.37
C ASP A 21 4.57 -11.86 -19.84
N PRO A 22 4.64 -11.44 -21.12
CA PRO A 22 3.75 -10.41 -21.65
C PRO A 22 2.26 -10.78 -21.64
N ALA A 23 1.91 -12.05 -21.45
CA ALA A 23 0.54 -12.51 -21.33
C ALA A 23 -0.02 -12.39 -19.90
N ASP A 24 0.81 -12.06 -18.90
CA ASP A 24 0.38 -11.87 -17.51
C ASP A 24 -0.44 -10.57 -17.34
N ALA A 25 -1.70 -10.64 -17.76
CA ALA A 25 -2.66 -9.56 -17.64
C ALA A 25 -2.92 -9.18 -16.17
N ALA A 26 -2.87 -10.15 -15.24
CA ALA A 26 -3.10 -9.90 -13.82
C ALA A 26 -2.00 -9.02 -13.22
N SER A 27 -0.73 -9.28 -13.54
CA SER A 27 0.37 -8.40 -13.12
C SER A 27 0.30 -7.02 -13.76
N ARG A 28 -0.13 -6.92 -15.03
CA ARG A 28 -0.34 -5.63 -15.70
C ARG A 28 -1.41 -4.79 -15.01
N ASP A 29 -2.57 -5.38 -14.72
CA ASP A 29 -3.68 -4.69 -14.08
C ASP A 29 -3.34 -4.29 -12.63
N ALA A 30 -2.66 -5.18 -11.89
CA ALA A 30 -2.15 -4.88 -10.56
C ALA A 30 -1.13 -3.72 -10.58
N ALA A 31 -0.21 -3.70 -11.56
CA ALA A 31 0.75 -2.61 -11.71
C ALA A 31 0.05 -1.26 -11.95
N ALA A 32 -0.96 -1.24 -12.84
CA ALA A 32 -1.73 -0.04 -13.13
C ALA A 32 -2.50 0.47 -11.90
N LEU A 33 -3.11 -0.44 -11.13
CA LEU A 33 -3.77 -0.10 -9.88
C LEU A 33 -2.79 0.51 -8.87
N LEU A 34 -1.66 -0.16 -8.63
CA LEU A 34 -0.64 0.28 -7.67
C LEU A 34 -0.07 1.66 -8.04
N ALA A 35 0.26 1.88 -9.32
CA ALA A 35 0.73 3.18 -9.82
C ALA A 35 -0.31 4.29 -9.65
N ARG A 36 -1.59 4.01 -9.92
CA ARG A 36 -2.68 4.97 -9.68
C ARG A 36 -2.82 5.30 -8.19
N LEU A 37 -2.78 4.29 -7.32
CA LEU A 37 -2.86 4.51 -5.88
C LEU A 37 -1.67 5.31 -5.35
N ALA A 38 -0.47 5.12 -5.91
CA ALA A 38 0.71 5.92 -5.53
C ALA A 38 0.47 7.41 -5.81
N GLU A 39 -0.05 7.73 -7.01
CA GLU A 39 -0.43 9.08 -7.39
C GLU A 39 -1.53 9.68 -6.52
N ASP A 40 -2.52 8.87 -6.15
CA ASP A 40 -3.58 9.31 -5.24
C ASP A 40 -3.00 9.62 -3.86
N VAL A 41 -2.20 8.72 -3.28
CA VAL A 41 -1.59 8.88 -1.94
C VAL A 41 -0.72 10.13 -1.86
N ARG A 42 0.04 10.46 -2.92
CA ARG A 42 0.84 11.70 -3.00
C ARG A 42 0.01 12.98 -2.86
N ARG A 43 -1.29 12.92 -3.16
CA ARG A 43 -2.21 14.07 -3.09
C ARG A 43 -2.96 14.14 -1.77
N LEU A 44 -2.82 13.13 -0.90
CA LEU A 44 -3.47 13.08 0.41
C LEU A 44 -2.74 13.83 1.55
N PRO A 45 -1.50 14.33 1.46
CA PRO A 45 -0.93 15.15 2.50
C PRO A 45 -1.86 16.30 2.90
N GLY A 46 -2.10 16.43 4.20
CA GLY A 46 -3.01 17.43 4.77
C GLY A 46 -4.44 16.95 5.01
N THR A 47 -4.86 15.83 4.42
CA THR A 47 -6.16 15.19 4.70
C THR A 47 -6.20 14.53 6.09
N ALA A 48 -7.41 14.26 6.61
CA ALA A 48 -7.57 13.60 7.91
C ALA A 48 -7.03 12.16 7.91
N VAL A 49 -7.31 11.40 6.85
CA VAL A 49 -6.86 10.01 6.73
C VAL A 49 -5.34 9.89 6.66
N PHE A 50 -4.67 10.80 5.96
CA PHE A 50 -3.20 10.80 5.89
C PHE A 50 -2.57 11.11 7.26
N ARG A 51 -3.15 12.05 8.01
CA ARG A 51 -2.67 12.37 9.37
C ARG A 51 -2.86 11.19 10.32
N GLU A 52 -3.99 10.49 10.23
CA GLU A 52 -4.26 9.28 11.01
C GLU A 52 -3.26 8.16 10.67
N TYR A 53 -3.01 7.94 9.38
CA TYR A 53 -2.01 6.98 8.92
C TYR A 53 -0.62 7.29 9.49
N VAL A 54 -0.16 8.54 9.37
CA VAL A 54 1.13 8.97 9.93
C VAL A 54 1.18 8.80 11.45
N ALA A 55 0.09 9.10 12.17
CA ALA A 55 0.02 8.92 13.61
C ALA A 55 0.19 7.44 14.01
N ILE A 56 -0.45 6.53 13.28
CA ILE A 56 -0.31 5.08 13.47
C ILE A 56 1.11 4.62 13.16
N CYS A 57 1.71 5.05 12.05
CA CYS A 57 3.10 4.71 11.73
C CYS A 57 4.09 5.20 12.79
N ASN A 58 3.88 6.40 13.34
CA ASN A 58 4.71 6.93 14.42
C ASN A 58 4.55 6.08 15.69
N TRP A 59 3.31 5.75 16.07
CA TRP A 59 3.05 4.88 17.22
C TRP A 59 3.70 3.49 17.06
N LEU A 60 3.56 2.86 15.90
CA LEU A 60 4.21 1.58 15.58
C LEU A 60 5.75 1.68 15.62
N SER A 61 6.30 2.82 15.21
CA SER A 61 7.74 3.06 15.29
C SER A 61 8.21 3.19 16.75
N GLU A 62 7.39 3.78 17.62
CA GLU A 62 7.68 3.91 19.05
C GLU A 62 7.50 2.57 19.80
N SER A 63 6.54 1.74 19.38
CA SER A 63 6.33 0.40 19.95
C SER A 63 7.35 -0.63 19.46
N GLY A 64 8.05 -0.36 18.36
CA GLY A 64 9.00 -1.27 17.71
C GLY A 64 8.35 -2.25 16.72
N GLU A 65 7.04 -2.11 16.47
CA GLU A 65 6.26 -3.00 15.59
C GLU A 65 6.23 -2.53 14.13
N ILE A 66 6.86 -1.40 13.80
CA ILE A 66 6.85 -0.84 12.44
C ILE A 66 7.43 -1.79 11.37
N VAL A 67 8.37 -2.66 11.74
CA VAL A 67 8.94 -3.67 10.83
C VAL A 67 7.89 -4.73 10.51
N ASP A 68 7.23 -5.27 11.53
CA ASP A 68 6.17 -6.26 11.36
C ASP A 68 4.98 -5.68 10.57
N PHE A 69 4.62 -4.43 10.84
CA PHE A 69 3.60 -3.74 10.05
C PHE A 69 4.01 -3.56 8.58
N SER A 70 5.29 -3.28 8.32
CA SER A 70 5.80 -3.14 6.95
C SER A 70 5.65 -4.45 6.16
N ASP A 71 5.90 -5.59 6.80
CA ASP A 71 5.70 -6.91 6.19
C ASP A 71 4.21 -7.19 5.91
N VAL A 72 3.34 -6.90 6.87
CA VAL A 72 1.90 -7.07 6.71
C VAL A 72 1.35 -6.13 5.61
N ALA A 73 1.85 -4.90 5.51
CA ALA A 73 1.50 -3.96 4.44
C ALA A 73 2.04 -4.43 3.07
N ASN A 74 3.24 -5.02 3.02
CA ASN A 74 3.81 -5.63 1.82
C ASN A 74 2.92 -6.77 1.31
N ASP A 75 2.48 -7.67 2.20
CA ASP A 75 1.58 -8.77 1.86
C ASP A 75 0.23 -8.25 1.32
N TYR A 76 -0.30 -7.19 1.92
CA TYR A 76 -1.51 -6.55 1.44
C TYR A 76 -1.34 -5.97 0.02
N ARG A 77 -0.24 -5.24 -0.25
CA ARG A 77 0.08 -4.72 -1.58
C ARG A 77 0.31 -5.86 -2.60
N ALA A 78 0.92 -6.97 -2.18
CA ALA A 78 1.14 -8.14 -3.03
C ALA A 78 -0.16 -8.82 -3.48
N ARG A 79 -1.28 -8.59 -2.77
CA ARG A 79 -2.60 -9.13 -3.11
C ARG A 79 -3.45 -8.19 -3.97
N MET A 80 -3.01 -6.94 -4.15
CA MET A 80 -3.72 -5.96 -4.96
C MET A 80 -3.84 -6.38 -6.42
N GLY A 81 -5.01 -6.11 -7.01
CA GLY A 81 -5.34 -6.53 -8.37
C GLY A 81 -5.62 -8.03 -8.51
N VAL A 82 -5.60 -8.78 -7.40
CA VAL A 82 -5.93 -10.22 -7.36
C VAL A 82 -7.18 -10.44 -6.52
N ASP A 83 -7.13 -10.10 -5.23
CA ASP A 83 -8.26 -10.28 -4.31
C ASP A 83 -8.68 -9.00 -3.56
N CYS A 84 -7.90 -7.92 -3.68
CA CYS A 84 -8.22 -6.61 -3.16
C CYS A 84 -7.95 -5.52 -4.21
N ALA A 85 -8.83 -4.52 -4.27
CA ALA A 85 -8.69 -3.39 -5.19
C ALA A 85 -9.32 -2.14 -4.58
N PRO A 86 -8.59 -1.41 -3.72
CA PRO A 86 -9.05 -0.13 -3.21
C PRO A 86 -9.43 0.81 -4.37
N PRO A 87 -10.60 1.47 -4.31
CA PRO A 87 -11.04 2.34 -5.41
C PRO A 87 -10.16 3.59 -5.57
N ASP A 88 -9.56 4.07 -4.47
CA ASP A 88 -8.74 5.28 -4.41
C ASP A 88 -7.70 5.21 -3.26
N GLY A 89 -6.82 6.21 -3.21
CA GLY A 89 -5.78 6.33 -2.18
C GLY A 89 -6.33 6.45 -0.75
N GLU A 90 -7.50 7.07 -0.53
CA GLU A 90 -8.04 7.17 0.83
C GLU A 90 -8.53 5.82 1.34
N ALA A 91 -9.25 5.07 0.51
CA ALA A 91 -9.70 3.72 0.82
C ALA A 91 -8.52 2.79 1.06
N TYR A 92 -7.42 2.99 0.33
CA TYR A 92 -6.17 2.28 0.58
C TYR A 92 -5.58 2.60 1.95
N LEU A 93 -5.41 3.89 2.30
CA LEU A 93 -4.88 4.26 3.62
C LEU A 93 -5.79 3.78 4.76
N ARG A 94 -7.12 3.85 4.59
CA ARG A 94 -8.07 3.28 5.56
C ARG A 94 -7.86 1.77 5.75
N ALA A 95 -7.60 1.03 4.67
CA ALA A 95 -7.31 -0.39 4.76
C ALA A 95 -6.01 -0.66 5.53
N LEU A 96 -4.96 0.14 5.33
CA LEU A 96 -3.71 0.03 6.10
C LEU A 96 -3.91 0.37 7.58
N ILE A 97 -4.68 1.41 7.87
CA ILE A 97 -5.06 1.79 9.24
C ILE A 97 -5.81 0.63 9.91
N ASP A 98 -6.84 0.09 9.26
CA ASP A 98 -7.62 -1.03 9.80
C ASP A 98 -6.75 -2.28 10.01
N LEU A 99 -5.78 -2.51 9.13
CA LEU A 99 -4.82 -3.61 9.24
C LEU A 99 -3.91 -3.44 10.46
N ALA A 100 -3.39 -2.23 10.68
CA ALA A 100 -2.59 -1.91 11.87
C ALA A 100 -3.40 -2.12 13.17
N ARG A 101 -4.64 -1.60 13.21
CA ARG A 101 -5.54 -1.73 14.36
C ARG A 101 -5.83 -3.19 14.71
N ARG A 102 -6.12 -4.02 13.71
CA ARG A 102 -6.45 -5.44 13.92
C ARG A 102 -5.27 -6.28 14.35
N THR A 103 -4.07 -5.95 13.87
CA THR A 103 -2.87 -6.75 14.11
C THR A 103 -2.14 -6.33 15.40
N PHE A 104 -2.09 -5.04 15.70
CA PHE A 104 -1.26 -4.47 16.77
C PHE A 104 -2.06 -3.73 17.87
N GLY A 105 -3.36 -3.49 17.66
CA GLY A 105 -4.20 -2.79 18.65
C GLY A 105 -4.06 -1.26 18.67
N ALA A 106 -3.51 -0.69 17.58
CA ALA A 106 -3.37 0.76 17.35
C ALA A 106 -4.71 1.54 17.39
#